data_AF-A0A8T4EB61-F1
#
_entry.id   AF-A0A8T4EB61-F1
#
_cell.length_a   1.000
_cell.length_b   1.000
_cell.length_c   1.000
_cell.angle_alpha   90.00
_cell.angle_beta   90.00
_cell.angle_gamma   90.00
#
_symmetry.space_group_name_H-M   'P 1'
#
loop_
_entity.id
_entity.type
_entity.pdbx_description
1 polymer ?
#
loop_
_entity_poly.entity_id
_entity_poly.type
_entity_poly.pdbx_seq_one_letter_code
_entity_poly.pdbx_strand_id
1 'polypeptide(L)'
;TLIWIPSIEGRRPQASAASGFAWIIFLIVWILFFAAGFGFYENIGIAIASLLFVALLNGLLWVPKHGDSGGARVSGSAALIWLIFVVLWLPFANNFSAAIYSITYYQSIAIVVASLLIMLIVVIAPWWGDMQISINRQVSTGTRPKATIGLLYIWILFLVIWMWFLADSYTGYQNVSAVLISFAIFCGMIIGIWYSWARARDEGPESWFSIGITFAWIVVLALWFWFFADSFDTYQNLAVFLASLLGVAGIAGAIQWQRLRDFESMDWKD
;
A
#
# COMPACT_ATOMS: atom_id res chain seq x y z
N THR A 1 13.04 31.75 -42.61
CA THR A 1 13.43 31.53 -41.20
C THR A 1 13.74 30.06 -41.04
N LEU A 2 15.03 29.68 -40.98
CA LEU A 2 15.43 28.30 -40.71
C LEU A 2 15.09 27.98 -39.25
N ILE A 3 14.10 27.12 -39.02
CA ILE A 3 13.80 26.60 -37.69
C ILE A 3 14.90 25.59 -37.38
N TRP A 4 15.88 26.01 -36.59
CA TRP A 4 16.94 25.15 -36.10
C TRP A 4 16.34 24.26 -35.00
N ILE A 5 15.94 23.04 -35.36
CA ILE A 5 15.53 22.02 -34.38
C ILE A 5 16.82 21.50 -33.74
N PRO A 6 17.04 21.70 -32.43
CA PRO A 6 18.22 21.18 -31.75
C PRO A 6 18.26 19.65 -31.91
N SER A 7 19.37 19.11 -32.44
CA SER A 7 19.57 17.67 -32.68
C SER A 7 19.42 16.78 -31.44
N ILE A 8 19.41 17.38 -30.25
CA ILE A 8 19.24 16.74 -28.95
C ILE A 8 17.76 16.36 -28.71
N GLU A 9 16.80 17.10 -29.28
CA GLU A 9 15.36 16.85 -29.13
C GLU A 9 14.90 15.60 -29.88
N GLY A 10 15.57 15.22 -30.98
CA GLY A 10 15.23 14.02 -31.75
C GLY A 10 15.68 12.68 -31.14
N ARG A 11 16.68 12.68 -30.25
CA ARG A 11 17.28 11.44 -29.73
C ARG A 11 16.38 10.71 -28.73
N ARG A 12 15.64 11.45 -27.89
CA ARG A 12 14.76 10.82 -26.89
C ARG A 12 13.56 10.12 -27.52
N PRO A 13 12.82 10.74 -28.46
CA PRO A 13 11.76 10.05 -29.20
C PRO A 13 12.27 8.83 -29.97
N GLN A 14 13.45 8.92 -30.60
CA GLN A 14 14.07 7.77 -31.29
C GLN A 14 14.39 6.62 -30.33
N ALA A 15 14.98 6.91 -29.16
CA ALA A 15 15.26 5.89 -28.15
C ALA A 15 13.97 5.26 -27.59
N SER A 16 12.91 6.05 -27.38
CA SER A 16 11.59 5.54 -27.00
C SER A 16 11.01 4.60 -28.05
N ALA A 17 11.02 5.01 -29.33
CA ALA A 17 10.56 4.16 -30.43
C ALA A 17 11.37 2.86 -30.53
N ALA A 18 12.70 2.96 -30.45
CA ALA A 18 13.59 1.81 -30.46
C ALA A 18 13.31 0.84 -29.30
N SER A 19 13.04 1.37 -28.09
CA SER A 19 12.69 0.53 -26.94
C SER A 19 11.35 -0.21 -27.13
N GLY A 20 10.38 0.42 -27.79
CA GLY A 20 9.10 -0.23 -28.14
C GLY A 20 9.29 -1.35 -29.16
N PHE A 21 10.09 -1.13 -30.21
CA PHE A 21 10.43 -2.19 -31.17
C PHE A 21 11.21 -3.33 -30.52
N ALA A 22 12.18 -3.02 -29.67
CA ALA A 22 12.95 -4.03 -28.95
C ALA A 22 12.05 -4.90 -28.05
N TRP A 23 11.03 -4.30 -27.42
CA TRP A 23 10.04 -5.03 -26.62
C TRP A 23 9.17 -5.96 -27.46
N ILE A 24 8.70 -5.53 -28.63
CA ILE A 24 7.93 -6.39 -29.55
C ILE A 24 8.80 -7.57 -30.00
N ILE A 25 10.05 -7.33 -30.39
CA ILE A 25 11.00 -8.40 -30.76
C ILE A 25 11.20 -9.36 -29.59
N PHE A 26 11.41 -8.84 -28.38
CA PHE A 26 11.50 -9.65 -27.17
C PHE A 26 10.26 -10.53 -26.98
N LEU A 27 9.04 -9.99 -27.11
CA LEU A 27 7.82 -10.80 -26.96
C LEU A 27 7.70 -11.91 -28.01
N ILE A 28 8.05 -11.62 -29.26
CA ILE A 28 8.04 -12.62 -30.33
C ILE A 28 9.02 -13.75 -30.00
N VAL A 29 10.25 -13.40 -29.63
CA VAL A 29 11.28 -14.39 -29.25
C VAL A 29 10.85 -15.17 -28.02
N TRP A 30 10.28 -14.50 -27.01
CA TRP A 30 9.79 -15.12 -25.79
C TRP A 30 8.72 -16.18 -26.09
N ILE A 31 7.70 -15.79 -26.86
CA ILE A 31 6.56 -16.67 -27.20
C ILE A 31 7.03 -17.87 -28.03
N LEU A 32 7.91 -17.68 -29.00
CA LEU A 32 8.34 -18.75 -29.91
C LEU A 32 9.31 -19.74 -29.26
N PHE A 33 10.19 -19.28 -28.37
CA PHE A 33 11.31 -20.09 -27.91
C PHE A 33 11.28 -20.44 -26.41
N PHE A 34 10.65 -19.61 -25.58
CA PHE A 34 10.75 -19.75 -24.12
C PHE A 34 9.42 -20.08 -23.44
N ALA A 35 8.29 -19.60 -23.97
CA ALA A 35 7.01 -19.67 -23.28
C ALA A 35 6.54 -21.09 -22.95
N ALA A 36 6.92 -22.09 -23.76
CA ALA A 36 6.57 -23.49 -23.52
C ALA A 36 7.16 -24.08 -22.23
N GLY A 37 8.24 -23.49 -21.70
CA GLY A 37 8.85 -23.91 -20.44
C GLY A 37 8.20 -23.33 -19.17
N PHE A 38 7.19 -22.46 -19.32
CA PHE A 38 6.57 -21.73 -18.21
C PHE A 38 5.05 -21.90 -18.22
N GLY A 39 4.43 -21.81 -17.05
CA GLY A 39 2.97 -21.80 -16.93
C GLY A 39 2.34 -20.51 -17.48
N PHE A 40 1.01 -20.49 -17.53
CA PHE A 40 0.26 -19.35 -18.06
C PHE A 40 0.51 -18.07 -17.26
N TYR A 41 0.48 -18.15 -15.92
CA TYR A 41 0.69 -16.99 -15.05
C TYR A 41 2.13 -16.49 -15.08
N GLU A 42 3.12 -17.38 -15.14
CA GLU A 42 4.53 -17.02 -15.33
C GLU A 42 4.75 -16.25 -16.63
N ASN A 43 4.16 -16.72 -17.73
CA ASN A 43 4.26 -16.06 -19.02
C ASN A 43 3.61 -14.66 -19.02
N ILE A 44 2.44 -14.52 -18.39
CA ILE A 44 1.81 -13.20 -18.20
C ILE A 44 2.70 -12.30 -17.36
N GLY A 45 3.27 -12.82 -16.26
CA GLY A 45 4.19 -12.09 -15.40
C GLY A 45 5.38 -11.54 -16.19
N ILE A 46 5.98 -12.35 -17.05
CA ILE A 46 7.13 -11.93 -17.87
C ILE A 46 6.73 -10.89 -18.92
N ALA A 47 5.58 -11.05 -19.57
CA ALA A 47 5.07 -10.06 -20.52
C ALA A 47 4.85 -8.70 -19.85
N ILE A 48 4.22 -8.66 -18.67
CA ILE A 48 3.97 -7.43 -17.91
C ILE A 48 5.29 -6.83 -17.38
N ALA A 49 6.18 -7.67 -16.80
CA ALA A 49 7.46 -7.22 -16.27
C ALA A 49 8.35 -6.59 -17.35
N SER A 50 8.39 -7.17 -18.56
CA SER A 50 9.15 -6.60 -19.68
C SER A 50 8.58 -5.25 -20.14
N LEU A 51 7.25 -5.08 -20.13
CA LEU A 51 6.61 -3.81 -20.46
C LEU A 51 6.91 -2.74 -19.39
N LEU A 52 6.83 -3.10 -18.11
CA LEU A 52 7.20 -2.23 -17.00
C LEU A 52 8.69 -1.83 -17.06
N PHE A 53 9.56 -2.72 -17.51
CA PHE A 53 10.98 -2.43 -17.73
C PHE A 53 11.18 -1.39 -18.84
N VAL A 54 10.43 -1.47 -19.93
CA VAL A 54 10.43 -0.44 -20.98
C VAL A 54 9.93 0.89 -20.44
N ALA A 55 8.85 0.88 -19.64
CA ALA A 55 8.34 2.08 -18.98
C ALA A 55 9.38 2.70 -18.04
N LEU A 56 10.15 1.88 -17.30
CA LEU A 56 11.24 2.33 -16.44
C LEU A 56 12.36 2.99 -17.26
N LEU A 57 12.82 2.37 -18.35
CA LEU A 57 13.84 2.95 -19.22
C LEU A 57 13.39 4.29 -19.81
N ASN A 58 12.13 4.37 -20.26
CA ASN A 58 11.56 5.61 -20.77
C ASN A 58 11.43 6.66 -19.66
N GLY A 59 10.94 6.31 -18.46
CA GLY A 59 10.89 7.21 -17.32
C GLY A 59 12.26 7.79 -16.97
N LEU A 60 13.31 6.94 -16.96
CA LEU A 60 14.68 7.37 -16.72
C LEU A 60 15.26 8.27 -17.83
N LEU A 61 14.78 8.13 -19.07
CA LEU A 61 15.20 8.95 -20.20
C LEU A 61 14.54 10.33 -20.19
N TRP A 62 13.25 10.39 -19.83
CA TRP A 62 12.42 11.59 -19.94
C TRP A 62 12.42 12.45 -18.68
N VAL A 63 12.52 11.85 -17.48
CA VAL A 63 12.45 12.61 -16.23
C VAL A 63 13.81 13.26 -15.93
N PRO A 64 13.85 14.60 -15.71
CA PRO A 64 15.09 15.32 -15.37
C PRO A 64 15.75 14.78 -14.09
N LYS A 65 17.08 14.93 -14.01
CA LYS A 65 17.89 14.40 -12.88
C LYS A 65 17.98 15.32 -11.67
N HIS A 66 17.63 16.61 -11.81
CA HIS A 66 17.94 17.65 -10.81
C HIS A 66 16.67 18.27 -10.23
N GLY A 67 16.78 18.83 -9.03
CA GLY A 67 15.67 19.46 -8.29
C GLY A 67 14.55 18.46 -7.95
N ASP A 68 13.34 18.97 -7.79
CA ASP A 68 12.14 18.18 -7.45
C ASP A 68 11.85 17.06 -8.47
N SER A 69 12.23 17.29 -9.73
CA SER A 69 12.15 16.29 -10.79
C SER A 69 13.07 15.08 -10.53
N GLY A 70 14.21 15.28 -9.85
CA GLY A 70 15.11 14.21 -9.43
C GLY A 70 14.49 13.31 -8.35
N GLY A 71 13.81 13.91 -7.37
CA GLY A 71 13.05 13.16 -6.36
C GLY A 71 11.91 12.34 -6.96
N ALA A 72 11.16 12.94 -7.89
CA ALA A 72 10.11 12.27 -8.66
C ALA A 72 10.67 11.11 -9.50
N ARG A 73 11.84 11.29 -10.12
CA ARG A 73 12.53 10.25 -10.88
C ARG A 73 12.89 9.04 -10.01
N VAL A 74 13.50 9.27 -8.84
CA VAL A 74 13.88 8.18 -7.92
C VAL A 74 12.63 7.44 -7.44
N SER A 75 11.60 8.20 -7.05
CA SER A 75 10.32 7.65 -6.58
C SER A 75 9.63 6.79 -7.64
N GLY A 76 9.44 7.34 -8.84
CA GLY A 76 8.81 6.62 -9.95
C GLY A 76 9.60 5.38 -10.37
N SER A 77 10.94 5.48 -10.38
CA SER A 77 11.80 4.33 -10.71
C SER A 77 11.70 3.22 -9.66
N ALA A 78 11.73 3.58 -8.37
CA ALA A 78 11.61 2.62 -7.28
C ALA A 78 10.25 1.92 -7.28
N ALA A 79 9.16 2.65 -7.53
CA ALA A 79 7.83 2.08 -7.68
C ALA A 79 7.76 1.09 -8.86
N LEU A 80 8.33 1.45 -10.02
CA LEU A 80 8.37 0.55 -11.18
C LEU A 80 9.23 -0.69 -10.93
N ILE A 81 10.39 -0.55 -10.30
CA ILE A 81 11.26 -1.68 -9.93
C ILE A 81 10.53 -2.64 -8.98
N TRP A 82 9.83 -2.10 -7.98
CA TRP A 82 9.02 -2.90 -7.07
C TRP A 82 7.86 -3.59 -7.77
N LEU A 83 7.16 -2.92 -8.70
CA LEU A 83 6.11 -3.56 -9.50
C LEU A 83 6.66 -4.69 -10.38
N ILE A 84 7.82 -4.49 -11.02
CA ILE A 84 8.51 -5.56 -11.76
C ILE A 84 8.80 -6.74 -10.82
N PHE A 85 9.33 -6.47 -9.63
CA PHE A 85 9.57 -7.50 -8.63
C PHE A 85 8.29 -8.25 -8.26
N VAL A 86 7.18 -7.57 -7.93
CA VAL A 86 5.92 -8.22 -7.53
C VAL A 86 5.34 -9.07 -8.65
N VAL A 87 5.32 -8.54 -9.87
CA VAL A 87 4.77 -9.23 -11.05
C VAL A 87 5.59 -10.48 -11.40
N LEU A 88 6.89 -10.48 -11.13
CA LEU A 88 7.72 -11.67 -11.28
C LEU A 88 7.64 -12.59 -10.06
N TRP A 89 7.61 -12.06 -8.84
CA TRP A 89 7.63 -12.86 -7.62
C TRP A 89 6.37 -13.72 -7.50
N LEU A 90 5.18 -13.14 -7.67
CA LEU A 90 3.92 -13.84 -7.43
C LEU A 90 3.75 -15.14 -8.24
N PRO A 91 3.93 -15.14 -9.58
CA PRO A 91 3.78 -16.39 -10.34
C PRO A 91 4.98 -17.34 -10.18
N PHE A 92 6.16 -16.85 -9.80
CA PHE A 92 7.36 -17.68 -9.66
C PHE A 92 7.65 -18.17 -8.23
N ALA A 93 6.95 -17.68 -7.21
CA ALA A 93 7.24 -17.98 -5.81
C ALA A 93 7.23 -19.48 -5.50
N ASN A 94 6.29 -20.23 -6.10
CA ASN A 94 6.21 -21.69 -5.92
C ASN A 94 7.42 -22.40 -6.55
N ASN A 95 7.80 -21.99 -7.76
CA ASN A 95 8.97 -22.54 -8.46
C ASN A 95 10.27 -22.20 -7.70
N PHE A 96 10.37 -20.99 -7.16
CA PHE A 96 11.47 -20.58 -6.29
C PHE A 96 11.56 -21.45 -5.03
N SER A 97 10.42 -21.68 -4.36
CA SER A 97 10.35 -22.51 -3.15
C SER A 97 10.78 -23.95 -3.42
N ALA A 98 10.38 -24.51 -4.58
CA ALA A 98 10.71 -25.87 -4.95
C ALA A 98 12.16 -26.06 -5.44
N ALA A 99 12.71 -25.08 -6.17
CA ALA A 99 13.98 -25.24 -6.88
C ALA A 99 15.19 -24.60 -6.17
N ILE A 100 14.99 -23.53 -5.40
CA ILE A 100 16.08 -22.69 -4.90
C ILE A 100 16.15 -22.75 -3.38
N TYR A 101 15.08 -22.34 -2.70
CA TYR A 101 15.05 -22.27 -1.24
C TYR A 101 13.63 -22.45 -0.73
N SER A 102 13.40 -23.50 0.06
CA SER A 102 12.08 -23.82 0.60
C SER A 102 11.59 -22.70 1.51
N ILE A 103 10.51 -22.06 1.08
CA ILE A 103 9.81 -21.02 1.84
C ILE A 103 8.37 -21.44 2.09
N THR A 104 7.87 -21.12 3.26
CA THR A 104 6.45 -21.30 3.61
C THR A 104 5.59 -20.22 2.94
N TYR A 105 4.27 -20.41 2.98
CA TYR A 105 3.32 -19.42 2.47
C TYR A 105 3.50 -18.06 3.16
N TYR A 106 3.65 -18.05 4.49
CA TYR A 106 3.84 -16.81 5.24
C TYR A 106 5.19 -16.15 4.99
N GLN A 107 6.26 -16.92 4.79
CA GLN A 107 7.55 -16.37 4.37
C GLN A 107 7.48 -15.72 2.98
N SER A 108 6.70 -16.29 2.05
CA SER A 108 6.45 -15.65 0.75
C SER A 108 5.69 -14.31 0.90
N ILE A 109 4.68 -14.25 1.79
CA ILE A 109 4.02 -12.99 2.15
C ILE A 109 5.02 -12.00 2.76
N ALA A 110 5.87 -12.46 3.69
CA ALA A 110 6.88 -11.64 4.34
C ALA A 110 7.83 -10.99 3.32
N ILE A 111 8.23 -11.72 2.26
CA ILE A 111 9.06 -11.20 1.17
C ILE A 111 8.35 -10.08 0.42
N VAL A 112 7.06 -10.25 0.08
CA VAL A 112 6.27 -9.21 -0.58
C VAL A 112 6.15 -7.97 0.32
N VAL A 113 5.82 -8.15 1.59
CA VAL A 113 5.68 -7.05 2.57
C VAL A 113 7.03 -6.35 2.82
N ALA A 114 8.13 -7.08 2.89
CA ALA A 114 9.47 -6.52 3.04
C ALA A 114 9.89 -5.71 1.80
N SER A 115 9.57 -6.21 0.60
CA SER A 115 9.82 -5.46 -0.64
C SER A 115 9.02 -4.16 -0.69
N LEU A 116 7.77 -4.17 -0.19
CA LEU A 116 6.93 -2.98 -0.07
C LEU A 116 7.56 -1.97 0.90
N LEU A 117 8.06 -2.43 2.05
CA LEU A 117 8.77 -1.57 3.01
C LEU A 117 9.97 -0.88 2.36
N ILE A 118 10.83 -1.65 1.68
CA ILE A 118 12.02 -1.12 0.99
C ILE A 118 11.59 -0.09 -0.07
N MET A 119 10.58 -0.42 -0.88
CA MET A 119 10.04 0.49 -1.89
C MET A 119 9.56 1.80 -1.26
N LEU A 120 8.75 1.73 -0.20
CA LEU A 120 8.23 2.91 0.49
C LEU A 120 9.36 3.76 1.07
N ILE A 121 10.41 3.15 1.63
CA ILE A 121 11.61 3.88 2.13
C ILE A 121 12.28 4.64 0.97
N VAL A 122 12.52 3.98 -0.16
CA VAL A 122 13.19 4.60 -1.31
C VAL A 122 12.32 5.69 -1.96
N VAL A 123 11.01 5.47 -2.07
CA VAL A 123 10.06 6.45 -2.64
C VAL A 123 9.96 7.70 -1.77
N ILE A 124 9.96 7.54 -0.46
CA ILE A 124 9.77 8.66 0.47
C ILE A 124 11.08 9.40 0.76
N ALA A 125 12.23 8.74 0.71
CA ALA A 125 13.52 9.32 1.08
C ALA A 125 13.82 10.69 0.43
N PRO A 126 13.57 10.93 -0.88
CA PRO A 126 13.82 12.23 -1.49
C PRO A 126 12.97 13.37 -0.91
N TRP A 127 11.81 13.06 -0.35
CA TRP A 127 10.82 14.04 0.13
C TRP A 127 10.89 14.27 1.64
N TRP A 128 11.75 13.52 2.36
CA TRP A 128 11.78 13.54 3.82
C TRP A 128 12.06 14.92 4.41
N GLY A 129 12.85 15.75 3.71
CA GLY A 129 13.15 17.13 4.11
C GLY A 129 11.90 18.02 4.10
N ASP A 130 11.11 17.91 3.04
CA ASP A 130 10.02 18.83 2.69
C ASP A 130 8.66 18.40 3.24
N MET A 131 8.58 17.24 3.91
CA MET A 131 7.36 16.74 4.53
C MET A 131 6.85 17.65 5.64
N GLN A 132 5.94 18.54 5.27
CA GLN A 132 5.27 19.48 6.15
C GLN A 132 3.85 19.71 5.64
N ILE A 133 2.86 19.67 6.53
CA ILE A 133 1.50 20.09 6.20
C ILE A 133 1.34 21.53 6.71
N SER A 134 1.11 22.46 5.79
CA SER A 134 0.73 23.85 6.09
C SER A 134 -0.72 24.08 5.73
N ILE A 135 -1.52 24.58 6.66
CA ILE A 135 -2.92 24.97 6.44
C ILE A 135 -3.07 26.41 6.91
N ASN A 136 -3.67 27.28 6.09
CA ASN A 136 -3.92 28.70 6.39
C ASN A 136 -2.68 29.52 6.81
N ARG A 137 -1.51 29.24 6.23
CA ARG A 137 -0.22 29.95 6.45
C ARG A 137 0.27 30.00 7.91
N GLN A 138 -0.38 29.31 8.85
CA GLN A 138 0.10 29.17 10.23
C GLN A 138 0.42 27.71 10.58
N VAL A 139 1.56 27.57 11.27
CA VAL A 139 2.15 26.36 11.88
C VAL A 139 2.18 25.14 10.96
N SER A 140 3.33 24.98 10.29
CA SER A 140 3.80 23.69 9.78
C SER A 140 3.63 22.62 10.85
N THR A 141 2.98 21.51 10.51
CA THR A 141 2.77 20.35 11.41
C THR A 141 4.05 19.66 11.89
N GLY A 142 5.23 20.23 11.60
CA GLY A 142 6.51 19.85 12.19
C GLY A 142 6.88 18.41 11.90
N THR A 143 7.22 17.65 12.95
CA THR A 143 7.68 16.26 12.88
C THR A 143 6.56 15.22 12.75
N ARG A 144 5.27 15.62 12.81
CA ARG A 144 4.14 14.66 12.85
C ARG A 144 3.97 13.83 11.58
N PRO A 145 4.05 14.38 10.36
CA PRO A 145 4.02 13.56 9.14
C PRO A 145 5.15 12.54 9.11
N LYS A 146 6.37 12.96 9.50
CA LYS A 146 7.55 12.10 9.59
C LYS A 146 7.37 10.98 10.61
N ALA A 147 6.81 11.29 11.78
CA ALA A 147 6.48 10.30 12.81
C ALA A 147 5.42 9.30 12.33
N THR A 148 4.39 9.76 11.60
CA THR A 148 3.36 8.89 11.01
C THR A 148 3.96 7.89 10.03
N ILE A 149 4.86 8.35 9.16
CA ILE A 149 5.57 7.48 8.21
C ILE A 149 6.51 6.53 8.94
N GLY A 150 7.24 7.01 9.96
CA GLY A 150 8.09 6.17 10.80
C GLY A 150 7.31 5.05 11.48
N LEU A 151 6.14 5.35 12.03
CA LEU A 151 5.23 4.33 12.59
C LEU A 151 4.73 3.35 11.52
N LEU A 152 4.44 3.83 10.31
CA LEU A 152 4.03 2.95 9.21
C LEU A 152 5.15 1.96 8.88
N TYR A 153 6.42 2.41 8.81
CA TYR A 153 7.56 1.53 8.60
C TYR A 153 7.75 0.51 9.72
N ILE A 154 7.59 0.93 10.97
CA ILE A 154 7.68 0.04 12.13
C ILE A 154 6.57 -1.02 12.09
N TRP A 155 5.34 -0.63 11.76
CA TRP A 155 4.23 -1.57 11.65
C TRP A 155 4.43 -2.57 10.50
N ILE A 156 4.86 -2.11 9.32
CA ILE A 156 5.18 -3.01 8.19
C ILE A 156 6.35 -3.94 8.57
N LEU A 157 7.39 -3.43 9.24
CA LEU A 157 8.50 -4.26 9.73
C LEU A 157 8.02 -5.31 10.73
N PHE A 158 7.11 -4.95 11.64
CA PHE A 158 6.47 -5.91 12.54
C PHE A 158 5.76 -7.01 11.76
N LEU A 159 5.00 -6.68 10.70
CA LEU A 159 4.36 -7.68 9.85
C LEU A 159 5.37 -8.61 9.16
N VAL A 160 6.50 -8.07 8.67
CA VAL A 160 7.57 -8.89 8.09
C VAL A 160 8.11 -9.89 9.11
N ILE A 161 8.42 -9.41 10.32
CA ILE A 161 8.96 -10.26 11.40
C ILE A 161 7.92 -11.31 11.81
N TRP A 162 6.67 -10.92 11.99
CA TRP A 162 5.58 -11.85 12.35
C TRP A 162 5.43 -12.96 11.29
N MET A 163 5.30 -12.57 10.03
CA MET A 163 5.08 -13.51 8.92
C MET A 163 6.29 -14.43 8.69
N TRP A 164 7.52 -13.95 8.95
CA TRP A 164 8.72 -14.75 8.75
C TRP A 164 8.99 -15.74 9.88
N PHE A 165 8.79 -15.33 11.13
CA PHE A 165 9.26 -16.10 12.31
C PHE A 165 8.14 -16.78 13.10
N LEU A 166 6.94 -16.22 13.13
CA LEU A 166 5.90 -16.63 14.07
C LEU A 166 4.69 -17.26 13.38
N ALA A 167 4.32 -16.76 12.20
CA ALA A 167 3.04 -17.08 11.57
C ALA A 167 2.79 -18.57 11.31
N ASP A 168 3.83 -19.35 10.98
CA ASP A 168 3.71 -20.80 10.75
C ASP A 168 3.28 -21.59 12.00
N SER A 169 3.42 -21.01 13.20
CA SER A 169 2.99 -21.63 14.47
C SER A 169 1.51 -21.38 14.81
N TYR A 170 0.80 -20.61 13.98
CA TYR A 170 -0.57 -20.17 14.22
C TYR A 170 -1.48 -20.54 13.05
N THR A 171 -2.78 -20.67 13.32
CA THR A 171 -3.77 -20.88 12.27
C THR A 171 -3.92 -19.63 11.39
N GLY A 172 -4.51 -19.79 10.21
CA GLY A 172 -4.78 -18.66 9.32
C GLY A 172 -5.61 -17.56 10.00
N TYR A 173 -6.62 -17.94 10.80
CA TYR A 173 -7.46 -17.00 11.53
C TYR A 173 -6.71 -16.30 12.68
N GLN A 174 -5.88 -17.02 13.43
CA GLN A 174 -5.03 -16.41 14.45
C GLN A 174 -4.04 -15.40 13.86
N ASN A 175 -3.47 -15.68 12.69
CA ASN A 175 -2.63 -14.74 11.96
C ASN A 175 -3.41 -13.49 11.52
N VAL A 176 -4.65 -13.64 11.05
CA VAL A 176 -5.54 -12.50 10.74
C VAL A 176 -5.78 -11.65 11.99
N SER A 177 -6.04 -12.28 13.14
CA SER A 177 -6.22 -11.58 14.42
C SER A 177 -4.97 -10.77 14.83
N ALA A 178 -3.78 -11.36 14.72
CA ALA A 178 -2.52 -10.67 15.01
C ALA A 178 -2.32 -9.42 14.13
N VAL A 179 -2.65 -9.52 12.83
CA VAL A 179 -2.61 -8.38 11.91
C VAL A 179 -3.62 -7.30 12.34
N LEU A 180 -4.86 -7.66 12.67
CA LEU A 180 -5.89 -6.72 13.11
C LEU A 180 -5.50 -5.98 14.39
N ILE A 181 -4.98 -6.68 15.40
CA ILE A 181 -4.55 -6.08 16.67
C ILE A 181 -3.38 -5.13 16.44
N SER A 182 -2.36 -5.57 15.70
CA SER A 182 -1.20 -4.72 15.40
C SER A 182 -1.58 -3.46 14.62
N PHE A 183 -2.52 -3.57 13.68
CA PHE A 183 -3.05 -2.43 12.94
C PHE A 183 -3.86 -1.48 13.84
N ALA A 184 -4.67 -2.00 14.75
CA ALA A 184 -5.35 -1.19 15.76
C ALA A 184 -4.35 -0.42 16.63
N ILE A 185 -3.30 -1.07 17.12
CA ILE A 185 -2.23 -0.42 17.90
C ILE A 185 -1.57 0.69 17.07
N PHE A 186 -1.23 0.42 15.81
CA PHE A 186 -0.69 1.41 14.88
C PHE A 186 -1.62 2.64 14.72
N CYS A 187 -2.91 2.42 14.45
CA CYS A 187 -3.89 3.50 14.36
C CYS A 187 -4.03 4.28 15.68
N GLY A 188 -3.99 3.60 16.82
CA GLY A 188 -4.05 4.23 18.14
C GLY A 188 -2.86 5.16 18.39
N MET A 189 -1.66 4.74 17.98
CA MET A 189 -0.46 5.59 18.03
C MET A 189 -0.57 6.81 17.11
N ILE A 190 -1.09 6.64 15.88
CA ILE A 190 -1.36 7.76 14.97
C ILE A 190 -2.34 8.74 15.61
N ILE A 191 -3.45 8.26 16.15
CA ILE A 191 -4.42 9.10 16.85
C ILE A 191 -3.72 9.90 17.95
N GLY A 192 -2.87 9.26 18.76
CA GLY A 192 -2.08 9.95 19.79
C GLY A 192 -1.20 11.09 19.24
N ILE A 193 -0.50 10.87 18.13
CA ILE A 193 0.36 11.89 17.48
C ILE A 193 -0.45 13.10 17.00
N TRP A 194 -1.62 12.84 16.43
CA TRP A 194 -2.47 13.86 15.83
C TRP A 194 -3.48 14.47 16.80
N TYR A 195 -3.66 13.86 17.97
CA TYR A 195 -4.68 14.21 18.95
C TYR A 195 -4.69 15.68 19.35
N SER A 196 -3.53 16.15 19.83
CA SER A 196 -3.39 17.52 20.35
C SER A 196 -3.58 18.56 19.26
N TRP A 197 -3.19 18.23 18.02
CA TRP A 197 -3.28 19.12 16.88
C TRP A 197 -4.72 19.23 16.37
N ALA A 198 -5.43 18.10 16.27
CA ALA A 198 -6.84 18.08 15.88
C ALA A 198 -7.71 18.86 16.89
N ARG A 199 -7.46 18.70 18.20
CA ARG A 199 -8.16 19.49 19.23
C ARG A 199 -7.89 20.99 19.15
N ALA A 200 -6.64 21.39 18.87
CA ALA A 200 -6.25 22.81 18.88
C ALA A 200 -6.89 23.64 17.76
N ARG A 201 -7.54 22.99 16.79
CA ARG A 201 -8.14 23.65 15.63
C ARG A 201 -9.65 23.70 15.67
N ASP A 202 -10.29 23.13 16.69
CA ASP A 202 -11.72 22.81 16.70
C ASP A 202 -12.19 21.96 15.49
N GLU A 203 -11.28 21.59 14.57
CA GLU A 203 -11.36 20.54 13.54
C GLU A 203 -11.26 19.14 14.17
N GLY A 204 -11.55 19.01 15.47
CA GLY A 204 -11.56 17.72 16.15
C GLY A 204 -12.46 16.74 15.39
N PRO A 205 -12.16 15.43 15.39
CA PRO A 205 -13.01 14.45 14.72
C PRO A 205 -14.41 14.60 15.30
N GLU A 206 -15.38 14.94 14.45
CA GLU A 206 -16.75 15.28 14.83
C GLU A 206 -17.43 14.19 15.69
N SER A 207 -16.83 13.01 15.83
CA SER A 207 -17.24 11.96 16.76
C SER A 207 -16.05 11.09 17.22
N TRP A 208 -15.39 11.46 18.32
CA TRP A 208 -14.48 10.54 19.05
C TRP A 208 -15.13 9.20 19.38
N PHE A 209 -16.45 9.23 19.56
CA PHE A 209 -17.27 8.05 19.76
C PHE A 209 -17.23 7.10 18.56
N SER A 210 -17.31 7.60 17.32
CA SER A 210 -17.24 6.78 16.11
C SER A 210 -15.88 6.12 15.96
N ILE A 211 -14.80 6.85 16.26
CA ILE A 211 -13.44 6.28 16.31
C ILE A 211 -13.39 5.15 17.36
N GLY A 212 -13.89 5.42 18.57
CA GLY A 212 -13.94 4.42 19.65
C GLY A 212 -14.70 3.15 19.25
N ILE A 213 -15.85 3.29 18.58
CA ILE A 213 -16.63 2.16 18.06
C ILE A 213 -15.82 1.36 17.04
N THR A 214 -15.16 2.01 16.08
CA THR A 214 -14.34 1.30 15.09
C THR A 214 -13.24 0.48 15.76
N PHE A 215 -12.57 1.04 16.78
CA PHE A 215 -11.57 0.30 17.55
C PHE A 215 -12.17 -0.87 18.32
N ALA A 216 -13.29 -0.66 19.00
CA ALA A 216 -13.99 -1.72 19.72
C ALA A 216 -14.40 -2.85 18.76
N TRP A 217 -14.88 -2.52 17.57
CA TRP A 217 -15.22 -3.50 16.53
C TRP A 217 -14.01 -4.30 16.06
N ILE A 218 -12.88 -3.64 15.80
CA ILE A 218 -11.64 -4.32 15.42
C ILE A 218 -11.18 -5.28 16.52
N VAL A 219 -11.26 -4.88 17.79
CA VAL A 219 -10.92 -5.75 18.94
C VAL A 219 -11.86 -6.95 19.01
N VAL A 220 -13.17 -6.75 18.84
CA VAL A 220 -14.16 -7.84 18.81
C VAL A 220 -13.86 -8.82 17.68
N LEU A 221 -13.56 -8.33 16.47
CA LEU A 221 -13.18 -9.18 15.34
C LEU A 221 -11.88 -9.93 15.61
N ALA A 222 -10.87 -9.28 16.18
CA ALA A 222 -9.63 -9.94 16.53
C ALA A 222 -9.83 -11.06 17.56
N LEU A 223 -10.65 -10.82 18.59
CA LEU A 223 -11.03 -11.84 19.56
C LEU A 223 -11.80 -12.99 18.89
N TRP A 224 -12.72 -12.68 17.97
CA TRP A 224 -13.43 -13.69 17.18
C TRP A 224 -12.46 -14.59 16.42
N PHE A 225 -11.58 -13.99 15.62
CA PHE A 225 -10.60 -14.72 14.82
C PHE A 225 -9.59 -15.51 15.65
N TRP A 226 -9.27 -15.05 16.85
CA TRP A 226 -8.32 -15.73 17.73
C TRP A 226 -8.91 -16.96 18.43
N PHE A 227 -10.13 -16.85 18.95
CA PHE A 227 -10.70 -17.85 19.86
C PHE A 227 -11.76 -18.76 19.22
N PHE A 228 -12.49 -18.26 18.22
CA PHE A 228 -13.70 -18.93 17.75
C PHE A 228 -13.63 -19.36 16.29
N ALA A 229 -12.97 -18.60 15.42
CA ALA A 229 -13.05 -18.78 13.97
C ALA A 229 -12.61 -20.17 13.47
N ASP A 230 -11.67 -20.83 14.13
CA ASP A 230 -11.21 -22.18 13.76
C ASP A 230 -12.31 -23.25 13.88
N SER A 231 -13.38 -22.99 14.64
CA SER A 231 -14.54 -23.90 14.78
C SER A 231 -15.60 -23.73 13.69
N PHE A 232 -15.43 -22.76 12.80
CA PHE A 232 -16.40 -22.40 11.77
C PHE A 232 -15.76 -22.46 10.38
N ASP A 233 -16.58 -22.72 9.37
CA ASP A 233 -16.11 -22.64 7.99
C ASP A 233 -15.92 -21.18 7.52
N THR A 234 -15.31 -21.02 6.35
CA THR A 234 -15.03 -19.69 5.78
C THR A 234 -16.31 -18.87 5.54
N TYR A 235 -17.41 -19.49 5.14
CA TYR A 235 -18.67 -18.78 4.87
C TYR A 235 -19.34 -18.31 6.17
N GLN A 236 -19.30 -19.13 7.22
CA GLN A 236 -19.76 -18.78 8.56
C GLN A 236 -18.94 -17.63 9.15
N ASN A 237 -17.61 -17.69 9.05
CA ASN A 237 -16.74 -16.60 9.48
C ASN A 237 -17.00 -15.30 8.69
N LEU A 238 -17.23 -15.40 7.38
CA LEU A 238 -17.62 -14.26 6.56
C LEU A 238 -18.99 -13.69 6.99
N ALA A 239 -19.96 -14.54 7.32
CA ALA A 239 -21.27 -14.11 7.81
C ALA A 239 -21.15 -13.35 9.13
N VAL A 240 -20.30 -13.80 10.06
CA VAL A 240 -20.03 -13.09 11.32
C VAL A 240 -19.37 -11.73 11.06
N PHE A 241 -18.40 -11.67 10.15
CA PHE A 241 -17.80 -10.41 9.74
C PHE A 241 -18.87 -9.43 9.21
N LEU A 242 -19.69 -9.86 8.25
CA LEU A 242 -20.73 -9.03 7.65
C LEU A 242 -21.80 -8.59 8.67
N ALA A 243 -22.25 -9.49 9.53
CA ALA A 243 -23.22 -9.18 10.58
C ALA A 243 -22.67 -8.14 11.56
N SER A 244 -21.41 -8.29 11.98
CA SER A 244 -20.76 -7.32 12.88
C SER A 244 -20.56 -5.95 12.22
N LEU A 245 -20.20 -5.93 10.92
CA LEU A 245 -20.06 -4.72 10.13
C LEU A 245 -21.40 -3.98 10.01
N LEU A 246 -22.48 -4.70 9.70
CA LEU A 246 -23.84 -4.15 9.64
C LEU A 246 -24.29 -3.62 11.00
N GLY A 247 -23.98 -4.33 12.09
CA GLY A 247 -24.28 -3.86 13.44
C GLY A 247 -23.60 -2.52 13.76
N VAL A 248 -22.30 -2.41 13.46
CA VAL A 248 -21.53 -1.17 13.68
C VAL A 248 -22.02 -0.04 12.76
N ALA A 249 -22.27 -0.33 11.50
CA ALA A 249 -22.82 0.63 10.55
C ALA A 249 -24.21 1.13 10.98
N GLY A 250 -25.05 0.25 11.52
CA GLY A 250 -26.35 0.59 12.08
C GLY A 250 -26.25 1.53 13.28
N ILE A 251 -25.33 1.27 14.21
CA ILE A 251 -25.07 2.15 15.37
C ILE A 251 -24.56 3.51 14.89
N ALA A 252 -23.57 3.53 14.00
CA ALA A 252 -23.01 4.77 13.46
C ALA A 252 -24.06 5.59 12.71
N GLY A 253 -24.88 4.94 11.87
CA GLY A 253 -25.96 5.55 11.11
C GLY A 253 -27.05 6.13 12.01
N ALA A 254 -27.47 5.41 13.06
CA ALA A 254 -28.46 5.89 14.02
C ALA A 254 -28.00 7.17 14.76
N ILE A 255 -26.71 7.24 15.10
CA ILE A 255 -26.13 8.42 15.76
C ILE A 255 -26.02 9.59 14.81
N GLN A 256 -25.60 9.35 13.56
CA GLN A 256 -25.56 10.39 12.55
C GLN A 256 -26.96 10.95 12.25
N TRP A 257 -27.97 10.08 12.24
CA TRP A 257 -29.37 10.47 12.07
C TRP A 257 -29.88 11.35 13.21
N GLN A 258 -29.55 11.02 14.47
CA GLN A 258 -29.91 11.86 15.62
C GLN A 258 -29.35 13.27 15.48
N ARG A 259 -28.08 13.40 15.06
CA ARG A 259 -27.46 14.70 14.82
C ARG A 259 -28.13 15.50 13.71
N LEU A 260 -28.46 14.86 12.60
CA LEU A 260 -29.19 15.51 11.49
C LEU A 260 -30.53 16.06 11.97
N ARG A 261 -31.28 15.28 12.74
CA ARG A 261 -32.56 15.73 13.31
C ARG A 261 -32.37 16.90 14.27
N ASP A 262 -31.31 16.90 15.07
CA ASP A 262 -31.01 17.99 15.99
C ASP A 262 -30.67 19.29 15.22
N PHE A 263 -29.97 19.20 14.08
CA PHE A 263 -29.75 20.34 13.17
C PHE A 263 -31.04 20.85 12.52
N GLU A 264 -31.92 19.95 12.06
CA GLU A 264 -33.23 20.32 11.49
C GLU A 264 -34.15 20.98 12.52
N SER A 265 -33.96 20.68 13.81
CA SER A 265 -34.74 21.28 14.91
C SER A 265 -34.29 22.68 15.32
N MET A 266 -33.15 23.16 14.82
CA MET A 266 -32.74 24.56 14.99
C MET A 266 -33.59 25.41 14.04
N ASP A 267 -34.64 26.04 14.55
CA ASP A 267 -35.54 26.93 13.80
C ASP A 267 -34.73 28.13 13.28
N TRP A 268 -34.38 28.13 12.00
CA TRP A 268 -33.61 29.20 11.31
C TRP A 268 -34.45 30.47 11.06
N LYS A 269 -35.37 30.79 11.96
CA LYS A 269 -36.21 31.99 11.90
C LYS A 269 -35.60 33.08 12.77
N ASP A 270 -34.57 33.73 12.25
CA ASP A 270 -34.19 35.11 12.55
C ASP A 270 -33.56 35.74 11.29
#